data_AF-A0A945CLJ1-F1
#
_entry.id   AF-A0A945CLJ1-F1
#
_cell.length_a   1.000
_cell.length_b   1.000
_cell.length_c   1.000
_cell.angle_alpha   90.00
_cell.angle_beta   90.00
_cell.angle_gamma   90.00
#
_symmetry.space_group_name_H-M   'P 1'
#
loop_
_entity.id
_entity.type
_entity.pdbx_description
1 polymer ?
#
loop_
_entity_poly.entity_id
_entity_poly.type
_entity_poly.pdbx_seq_one_letter_code
_entity_poly.pdbx_strand_id
1 'polypeptide(L)'
;MVSLSRLRCIAIVIMFVLGTTDVESLAKGRDVVIDNTEQLAPVYEELKELHLETELVRGGEANVTIVAPGDIYGAQAQRIRKAVVELTGVRLPIAADDSLMGTVPIEGNLILLGNRSTSRIIGELYNRYYSLLDLRYPGQGGHVVRSLHNPFGNGCNIILVGGSDLAGVEAATELFIEKLSQGERAEGRLAVGWLLEIELSPSIRLPEKLEDFETWEASAGYGSIGYFGWNSISKRMAMYYMTGDPFHAREVVRLAFPDEQAKAEISAIDG
;
A
#
# COMPACT_ATOMS: atom_id res chain seq x y z
N MET A 1 38.88 -40.44 -11.39
CA MET A 1 39.87 -39.53 -10.78
C MET A 1 39.66 -38.16 -11.41
N VAL A 2 38.81 -37.34 -10.80
CA VAL A 2 38.41 -36.01 -11.31
C VAL A 2 39.11 -34.96 -10.43
N SER A 3 39.75 -34.01 -11.11
CA SER A 3 40.69 -33.02 -10.57
C SER A 3 40.10 -32.08 -9.51
N LEU A 4 40.88 -31.83 -8.45
CA LEU A 4 40.61 -30.95 -7.32
C LEU A 4 40.41 -29.45 -7.68
N SER A 5 40.55 -29.06 -8.95
CA SER A 5 40.42 -27.65 -9.36
C SER A 5 38.98 -27.16 -9.55
N ARG A 6 37.97 -28.04 -9.52
CA ARG A 6 36.56 -27.66 -9.71
C ARG A 6 35.76 -27.44 -8.42
N LEU A 7 36.32 -27.70 -7.23
CA LEU A 7 35.64 -27.42 -5.96
C LEU A 7 35.81 -25.97 -5.44
N ARG A 8 36.72 -25.17 -6.04
CA ARG A 8 36.99 -23.81 -5.56
C ARG A 8 35.98 -22.74 -6.01
N CYS A 9 35.08 -23.04 -6.95
CA CYS A 9 34.07 -22.08 -7.40
C CYS A 9 32.73 -22.15 -6.66
N ILE A 10 32.49 -23.13 -5.78
CA ILE A 10 31.21 -23.27 -5.06
C ILE A 10 31.26 -22.64 -3.66
N ALA A 11 32.44 -22.34 -3.12
CA ALA A 11 32.61 -21.84 -1.75
C ALA A 11 32.57 -20.30 -1.61
N ILE A 12 32.35 -19.52 -2.69
CA ILE A 12 32.35 -18.04 -2.62
C ILE A 12 30.93 -17.44 -2.63
N VAL A 13 29.87 -18.22 -2.84
CA VAL A 13 28.48 -17.70 -2.92
C VAL A 13 27.69 -17.83 -1.60
N ILE A 14 28.27 -18.42 -0.55
CA ILE A 14 27.62 -18.51 0.78
C ILE A 14 28.44 -17.73 1.82
N MET A 15 28.77 -16.47 1.53
CA MET A 15 29.50 -15.65 2.49
C MET A 15 29.14 -14.16 2.35
N PHE A 16 27.85 -13.82 2.51
CA PHE A 16 27.44 -12.43 2.78
C PHE A 16 26.19 -12.29 3.68
N VAL A 17 25.85 -13.31 4.48
CA VAL A 17 24.75 -13.23 5.46
C VAL A 17 25.18 -13.54 6.91
N LEU A 18 26.44 -13.90 7.18
CA LEU A 18 26.89 -14.07 8.55
C LEU A 18 28.19 -13.32 8.75
N GLY A 19 28.16 -12.40 9.71
CA GLY A 19 29.33 -11.63 10.15
C GLY A 19 30.50 -12.55 10.45
N THR A 20 31.69 -12.01 10.19
CA THR A 20 33.02 -12.60 10.38
C THR A 20 33.10 -13.58 11.55
N THR A 21 32.84 -14.86 11.28
CA THR A 21 33.21 -15.94 12.21
C THR A 21 34.50 -16.56 11.74
N ASP A 22 35.54 -16.21 12.49
CA ASP A 22 36.88 -16.74 12.47
C ASP A 22 36.88 -18.28 12.43
N VAL A 23 37.40 -18.84 11.34
CA VAL A 23 37.30 -20.28 11.00
C VAL A 23 38.12 -21.15 11.98
N GLU A 24 39.06 -20.57 12.72
CA GLU A 24 39.83 -21.27 13.77
C GLU A 24 38.99 -21.67 14.98
N SER A 25 37.81 -21.07 15.14
CA SER A 25 37.02 -21.17 16.36
C SER A 25 35.98 -22.30 16.37
N LEU A 26 35.81 -23.01 15.24
CA LEU A 26 34.90 -24.15 15.10
C LEU A 26 35.50 -25.48 15.60
N ALA A 27 36.80 -25.52 15.91
CA ALA A 27 37.51 -26.73 16.35
C ALA A 27 37.66 -26.86 17.87
N LYS A 28 37.27 -25.84 18.65
CA LYS A 28 37.18 -25.93 20.11
C LYS A 28 35.71 -25.88 20.47
N GLY A 29 35.21 -26.95 21.10
CA GLY A 29 33.86 -26.99 21.66
C GLY A 29 33.63 -25.75 22.51
N ARG A 30 32.98 -24.76 21.92
CA ARG A 30 32.45 -23.60 22.63
C ARG A 30 31.02 -23.99 22.94
N ASP A 31 30.74 -24.10 24.24
CA ASP A 31 29.38 -24.06 24.74
C ASP A 31 28.73 -22.84 24.11
N VAL A 32 27.85 -23.08 23.14
CA VAL A 32 26.94 -22.04 22.64
C VAL A 32 26.05 -21.76 23.83
N VAL A 33 26.36 -20.70 24.57
CA VAL A 33 25.41 -20.11 25.51
C VAL A 33 24.28 -19.59 24.64
N ILE A 34 23.25 -20.42 24.45
CA ILE A 34 21.97 -19.96 23.96
C ILE A 34 21.47 -19.05 25.08
N ASP A 35 21.48 -17.75 24.80
CA ASP A 35 20.85 -16.79 25.68
C ASP A 35 19.35 -17.08 25.69
N ASN A 36 18.94 -17.91 26.64
CA ASN A 36 17.56 -18.28 26.91
C ASN A 36 16.82 -17.13 27.64
N THR A 37 17.26 -15.88 27.52
CA THR A 37 16.36 -14.75 27.80
C THR A 37 15.15 -14.91 26.91
N GLU A 38 14.05 -15.33 27.53
CA GLU A 38 12.71 -15.30 26.99
C GLU A 38 12.55 -13.96 26.27
N GLN A 39 12.60 -13.96 24.93
CA GLN A 39 12.17 -12.81 24.14
C GLN A 39 10.66 -12.71 24.35
N LEU A 40 10.28 -12.09 25.47
CA LEU A 40 8.90 -11.75 25.74
C LEU A 40 8.47 -10.81 24.61
N ALA A 41 7.46 -11.22 23.85
CA ALA A 41 6.82 -10.34 22.91
C ALA A 41 6.43 -9.06 23.67
N PRO A 42 6.73 -7.86 23.12
CA PRO A 42 6.39 -6.62 23.79
C PRO A 42 4.90 -6.60 24.09
N VAL A 43 4.55 -6.41 25.36
CA VAL A 43 3.17 -6.22 25.80
C VAL A 43 2.86 -4.74 25.66
N TYR A 44 1.94 -4.40 24.76
CA TYR A 44 1.49 -3.04 24.55
C TYR A 44 0.29 -2.76 25.45
N GLU A 45 0.42 -1.81 26.37
CA GLU A 45 -0.69 -1.38 27.26
C GLU A 45 -1.53 -0.25 26.64
N GLU A 46 -0.98 0.46 25.65
CA GLU A 46 -1.63 1.56 24.96
C GLU A 46 -1.82 1.21 23.48
N LEU A 47 -3.03 1.46 22.97
CA LEU A 47 -3.33 1.31 21.55
C LEU A 47 -2.70 2.47 20.78
N LYS A 48 -2.07 2.15 19.65
CA LYS A 48 -1.59 3.16 18.70
C LYS A 48 -2.76 4.02 18.22
N GLU A 49 -2.57 5.33 18.16
CA GLU A 49 -3.52 6.22 17.48
C GLU A 49 -3.65 5.81 16.01
N LEU A 50 -4.89 5.55 15.58
CA LEU A 50 -5.16 5.00 14.25
C LEU A 50 -5.14 6.07 13.14
N HIS A 51 -5.21 7.36 13.51
CA HIS A 51 -5.28 8.50 12.58
C HIS A 51 -6.30 8.28 11.44
N LEU A 52 -7.54 7.92 11.82
CA LEU A 52 -8.60 7.53 10.87
C LEU A 52 -9.16 8.69 10.03
N GLU A 53 -8.77 9.91 10.35
CA GLU A 53 -9.13 11.13 9.63
C GLU A 53 -7.88 11.81 9.10
N THR A 54 -7.98 12.34 7.89
CA THR A 54 -6.98 13.22 7.32
C THR A 54 -7.51 14.65 7.38
N GLU A 55 -6.93 15.47 8.25
CA GLU A 55 -7.25 16.90 8.34
C GLU A 55 -6.51 17.67 7.25
N LEU A 56 -7.26 18.23 6.30
CA LEU A 56 -6.72 19.10 5.26
C LEU A 56 -6.51 20.52 5.77
N VAL A 57 -7.40 20.98 6.64
CA VAL A 57 -7.34 22.29 7.29
C VAL A 57 -7.51 22.08 8.80
N ARG A 58 -6.61 22.68 9.59
CA ARG A 58 -6.62 22.63 11.05
C ARG A 58 -6.35 24.02 11.59
N GLY A 59 -7.22 24.51 12.48
CA GLY A 59 -7.07 25.84 13.09
C GLY A 59 -7.08 27.00 12.09
N GLY A 60 -7.73 26.84 10.93
CA GLY A 60 -7.74 27.83 9.86
C GLY A 60 -6.47 27.86 8.99
N GLU A 61 -5.56 26.90 9.17
CA GLU A 61 -4.32 26.78 8.40
C GLU A 61 -4.28 25.49 7.59
N ALA A 62 -3.49 25.49 6.51
CA ALA A 62 -3.30 24.30 5.69
C ALA A 62 -2.54 23.22 6.47
N ASN A 63 -3.10 22.03 6.55
CA ASN A 63 -2.52 20.88 7.26
C ASN A 63 -2.22 19.70 6.32
N VAL A 64 -2.28 19.94 5.01
CA VAL A 64 -1.97 18.99 3.94
C VAL A 64 -1.29 19.70 2.78
N THR A 65 -0.40 19.00 2.07
CA THR A 65 0.21 19.48 0.82
C THR A 65 -0.26 18.64 -0.36
N ILE A 66 -0.65 19.27 -1.46
CA ILE A 66 -0.93 18.58 -2.71
C ILE A 66 0.39 18.39 -3.45
N VAL A 67 0.75 17.15 -3.80
CA VAL A 67 1.96 16.82 -4.56
C VAL A 67 1.54 16.23 -5.90
N ALA A 68 2.01 16.86 -6.97
CA ALA A 68 1.68 16.44 -8.32
C ALA A 68 2.83 16.74 -9.29
N PRO A 69 3.08 15.88 -10.29
CA PRO A 69 3.81 16.23 -11.51
C PRO A 69 3.09 17.40 -12.20
N GLY A 70 3.67 18.61 -12.12
CA GLY A 70 2.98 19.84 -12.51
C GLY A 70 2.70 19.96 -14.02
N ASP A 71 3.53 19.32 -14.83
CA ASP A 71 3.42 19.22 -16.29
C ASP A 71 2.31 18.27 -16.76
N ILE A 72 1.92 17.29 -15.92
CA ILE A 72 0.88 16.30 -16.24
C ILE A 72 -0.43 16.62 -15.52
N TYR A 73 -0.38 16.81 -14.20
CA TYR A 73 -1.57 16.91 -13.33
C TYR A 73 -1.73 18.26 -12.63
N GLY A 74 -1.07 19.31 -13.13
CA GLY A 74 -1.15 20.65 -12.55
C GLY A 74 -2.59 21.18 -12.48
N ALA A 75 -3.39 20.96 -13.53
CA ALA A 75 -4.78 21.42 -13.58
C ALA A 75 -5.66 20.75 -12.50
N GLN A 76 -5.48 19.45 -12.28
CA GLN A 76 -6.19 18.67 -11.27
C GLN A 76 -5.83 19.15 -9.86
N ALA A 77 -4.53 19.34 -9.59
CA ALA A 77 -4.07 19.91 -8.32
C ALA A 77 -4.67 21.30 -8.05
N GLN A 78 -4.79 22.14 -9.09
CA GLN A 78 -5.45 23.45 -8.97
C GLN A 78 -6.92 23.35 -8.58
N ARG A 79 -7.65 22.40 -9.15
CA ARG A 79 -9.09 22.21 -8.87
C ARG A 79 -9.34 21.72 -7.46
N ILE A 80 -8.55 20.76 -6.98
CA ILE A 80 -8.61 20.31 -5.58
C ILE A 80 -8.35 21.49 -4.64
N ARG A 81 -7.29 22.27 -4.90
CA ARG A 81 -6.99 23.48 -4.11
C ARG A 81 -8.13 24.48 -4.13
N LYS A 82 -8.73 24.72 -5.30
CA LYS A 82 -9.87 25.64 -5.45
C LYS A 82 -11.07 25.16 -4.62
N ALA A 83 -11.41 23.88 -4.68
CA ALA A 83 -12.50 23.30 -3.90
C ALA A 83 -12.28 23.49 -2.39
N VAL A 84 -11.05 23.27 -1.90
CA VAL A 84 -10.73 23.50 -0.47
C VAL A 84 -10.84 24.97 -0.10
N VAL A 85 -10.35 25.90 -0.95
CA VAL A 85 -10.52 27.35 -0.74
C VAL A 85 -11.99 27.73 -0.70
N GLU A 86 -12.83 27.19 -1.58
CA GLU A 86 -14.27 27.47 -1.60
C GLU A 86 -14.98 26.95 -0.34
N LEU A 87 -14.54 25.82 0.21
CA LEU A 87 -15.10 25.23 1.42
C LEU A 87 -14.64 25.90 2.71
N THR A 88 -13.42 26.46 2.74
CA THR A 88 -12.74 26.83 3.99
C THR A 88 -12.11 28.22 4.00
N GLY A 89 -11.93 28.85 2.84
CA GLY A 89 -11.10 30.04 2.66
C GLY A 89 -9.59 29.77 2.70
N VAL A 90 -9.16 28.54 3.05
CA VAL A 90 -7.74 28.20 3.23
C VAL A 90 -7.14 27.68 1.93
N ARG A 91 -5.96 28.21 1.59
CA ARG A 91 -5.22 27.82 0.39
C ARG A 91 -4.17 26.77 0.71
N LEU A 92 -4.40 25.55 0.22
CA LEU A 92 -3.40 24.48 0.34
C LEU A 92 -2.15 24.74 -0.52
N PRO A 93 -0.95 24.43 -0.01
CA PRO A 93 0.26 24.41 -0.82
C PRO A 93 0.19 23.33 -1.89
N ILE A 94 0.81 23.60 -3.05
CA ILE A 94 1.04 22.63 -4.11
C ILE A 94 2.55 22.53 -4.31
N ALA A 95 3.09 21.33 -4.22
CA ALA A 95 4.50 21.04 -4.46
C ALA A 95 4.67 20.19 -5.72
N ALA A 96 5.79 20.39 -6.41
CA ALA A 96 6.19 19.51 -7.49
C ALA A 96 6.62 18.15 -6.93
N ASP A 97 6.32 17.09 -7.67
CA ASP A 97 6.65 15.70 -7.29
C ASP A 97 8.16 15.43 -7.23
N ASP A 98 8.99 16.26 -7.87
CA ASP A 98 10.45 16.15 -7.79
C ASP A 98 11.09 16.89 -6.60
N SER A 99 10.28 17.59 -5.79
CA SER A 99 10.72 18.29 -4.58
C SER A 99 10.97 17.34 -3.40
N LEU A 100 11.50 17.88 -2.29
CA LEU A 100 11.68 17.12 -1.04
C LEU A 100 10.37 16.55 -0.48
N MET A 101 9.23 17.17 -0.79
CA MET A 101 7.90 16.65 -0.42
C MET A 101 7.54 15.35 -1.13
N GLY A 102 8.24 15.01 -2.23
CA GLY A 102 8.11 13.76 -2.98
C GLY A 102 9.00 12.62 -2.44
N THR A 103 9.42 12.69 -1.18
CA THR A 103 10.29 11.67 -0.55
C THR A 103 9.58 10.91 0.56
N VAL A 104 10.07 9.71 0.87
CA VAL A 104 9.58 8.86 1.95
C VAL A 104 10.69 8.66 3.01
N PRO A 105 10.36 8.61 4.32
CA PRO A 105 9.04 8.80 4.91
C PRO A 105 8.52 10.24 4.75
N ILE A 106 7.20 10.40 4.68
CA ILE A 106 6.56 11.72 4.56
C ILE A 106 6.63 12.48 5.88
N GLU A 107 6.71 13.82 5.87
CA GLU A 107 6.80 14.64 7.09
C GLU A 107 5.51 15.40 7.42
N GLY A 108 4.48 15.29 6.58
CA GLY A 108 3.18 15.93 6.77
C GLY A 108 2.12 15.23 5.91
N ASN A 109 0.85 15.57 6.11
CA ASN A 109 -0.22 14.95 5.32
C ASN A 109 -0.08 15.33 3.84
N LEU A 110 -0.28 14.37 2.94
CA LEU A 110 -0.17 14.60 1.50
C LEU A 110 -1.44 14.19 0.74
N ILE A 111 -1.74 14.93 -0.33
CA ILE A 111 -2.63 14.49 -1.41
C ILE A 111 -1.75 14.23 -2.63
N LEU A 112 -1.71 13.00 -3.11
CA LEU A 112 -0.82 12.57 -4.20
C LEU A 112 -1.61 12.30 -5.48
N LEU A 113 -1.21 12.93 -6.57
CA LEU A 113 -1.86 12.74 -7.87
C LEU A 113 -1.02 11.85 -8.81
N GLY A 114 -1.68 10.95 -9.52
CA GLY A 114 -1.08 10.13 -10.58
C GLY A 114 -0.99 8.65 -10.26
N ASN A 115 0.09 8.02 -10.67
CA ASN A 115 0.38 6.60 -10.43
C ASN A 115 1.89 6.36 -10.31
N ARG A 116 2.31 5.10 -10.10
CA ARG A 116 3.73 4.70 -9.99
C ARG A 116 4.62 5.28 -11.09
N SER A 117 4.13 5.34 -12.33
CA SER A 117 4.93 5.72 -13.49
C SER A 117 4.93 7.22 -13.74
N THR A 118 4.04 7.97 -13.10
CA THR A 118 3.92 9.42 -13.28
C THR A 118 4.30 10.22 -12.05
N SER A 119 4.22 9.65 -10.84
CA SER A 119 4.65 10.28 -9.58
C SER A 119 5.73 9.44 -8.89
N ARG A 120 6.86 10.07 -8.59
CA ARG A 120 8.01 9.50 -7.88
C ARG A 120 7.63 9.01 -6.49
N ILE A 121 6.90 9.81 -5.71
CA ILE A 121 6.50 9.39 -4.36
C ILE A 121 5.49 8.24 -4.39
N ILE A 122 4.55 8.23 -5.35
CA ILE A 122 3.67 7.07 -5.54
C ILE A 122 4.50 5.85 -5.96
N GLY A 123 5.56 6.04 -6.76
CA GLY A 123 6.51 4.98 -7.09
C GLY A 123 7.23 4.39 -5.88
N GLU A 124 7.67 5.23 -4.95
CA GLU A 124 8.28 4.79 -3.69
C GLU A 124 7.29 4.06 -2.77
N LEU A 125 6.05 4.53 -2.69
CA LEU A 125 4.96 3.87 -1.96
C LEU A 125 4.64 2.51 -2.58
N TYR A 126 4.60 2.43 -3.92
CA TYR A 126 4.38 1.18 -4.65
C TYR A 126 5.49 0.17 -4.37
N ASN A 127 6.75 0.59 -4.44
CA ASN A 127 7.91 -0.28 -4.17
C ASN A 127 7.92 -0.82 -2.72
N ARG A 128 7.16 -0.19 -1.81
CA ARG A 128 6.96 -0.61 -0.40
C ARG A 128 5.62 -1.29 -0.15
N TYR A 129 4.85 -1.59 -1.20
CA TYR A 129 3.53 -2.21 -1.12
C TYR A 129 2.45 -1.40 -0.37
N TYR A 130 2.65 -0.09 -0.21
CA TYR A 130 1.60 0.80 0.33
C TYR A 130 0.55 1.17 -0.72
N SER A 131 0.88 1.03 -2.01
CA SER A 131 -0.03 1.25 -3.13
C SER A 131 0.22 0.23 -4.23
N LEU A 132 -0.78 -0.06 -5.04
CA LEU A 132 -0.66 -0.85 -6.29
C LEU A 132 -1.03 0.00 -7.52
N LEU A 133 -1.14 1.31 -7.35
CA LEU A 133 -1.58 2.23 -8.39
C LEU A 133 -0.50 2.38 -9.47
N ASP A 134 -0.77 1.88 -10.68
CA ASP A 134 0.17 1.85 -11.80
C ASP A 134 -0.54 1.97 -13.16
N LEU A 135 0.17 1.70 -14.24
CA LEU A 135 -0.38 1.78 -15.61
C LEU A 135 -1.35 0.62 -15.95
N ARG A 136 -1.46 -0.41 -15.10
CA ARG A 136 -2.34 -1.56 -15.29
C ARG A 136 -3.56 -1.52 -14.36
N TYR A 137 -3.39 -1.18 -13.10
CA TYR A 137 -4.45 -1.01 -12.11
C TYR A 137 -4.63 0.48 -11.79
N PRO A 138 -5.86 1.02 -11.78
CA PRO A 138 -7.18 0.38 -11.97
C PRO A 138 -7.60 0.13 -13.43
N GLY A 139 -6.68 0.31 -14.37
CA GLY A 139 -6.92 0.12 -15.80
C GLY A 139 -7.34 1.41 -16.49
N GLN A 140 -7.38 1.37 -17.82
CA GLN A 140 -7.70 2.54 -18.64
C GLN A 140 -9.07 3.13 -18.28
N GLY A 141 -9.11 4.42 -17.98
CA GLY A 141 -10.30 5.13 -17.49
C GLY A 141 -10.76 4.77 -16.07
N GLY A 142 -10.18 3.74 -15.44
CA GLY A 142 -10.43 3.42 -14.04
C GLY A 142 -9.75 4.43 -13.11
N HIS A 143 -10.25 4.55 -11.88
CA HIS A 143 -9.77 5.53 -10.91
C HIS A 143 -9.85 5.06 -9.46
N VAL A 144 -9.04 5.68 -8.60
CA VAL A 144 -8.91 5.40 -7.17
C VAL A 144 -8.81 6.71 -6.38
N VAL A 145 -9.65 6.84 -5.34
CA VAL A 145 -9.47 7.79 -4.25
C VAL A 145 -9.35 7.00 -2.95
N ARG A 146 -8.16 7.02 -2.33
CA ARG A 146 -7.85 6.14 -1.19
C ARG A 146 -7.04 6.82 -0.12
N SER A 147 -7.42 6.59 1.14
CA SER A 147 -6.59 6.96 2.29
C SER A 147 -5.52 5.90 2.58
N LEU A 148 -4.29 6.34 2.85
CA LEU A 148 -3.26 5.57 3.55
C LEU A 148 -3.00 6.26 4.89
N HIS A 149 -3.53 5.68 5.97
CA HIS A 149 -3.39 6.26 7.30
C HIS A 149 -2.07 5.85 7.94
N ASN A 150 -1.31 6.85 8.37
CA ASN A 150 -0.08 6.71 9.13
C ASN A 150 0.88 5.60 8.64
N PRO A 151 1.22 5.55 7.33
CA PRO A 151 1.99 4.44 6.75
C PRO A 151 3.39 4.29 7.36
N PHE A 152 3.99 5.38 7.86
CA PHE A 152 5.33 5.37 8.46
C PHE A 152 5.33 5.47 9.99
N GLY A 153 4.16 5.44 10.64
CA GLY A 153 4.07 5.50 12.10
C GLY A 153 4.36 6.87 12.72
N ASN A 154 4.39 7.94 11.94
CA ASN A 154 4.68 9.31 12.38
C ASN A 154 3.46 10.24 12.49
N GLY A 155 2.25 9.70 12.33
CA GLY A 155 0.99 10.43 12.45
C GLY A 155 0.55 11.18 11.18
N CYS A 156 1.28 11.02 10.08
CA CYS A 156 0.96 11.65 8.80
C CYS A 156 0.20 10.71 7.87
N ASN A 157 -0.85 11.21 7.23
CA ASN A 157 -1.70 10.46 6.31
C ASN A 157 -1.46 10.86 4.85
N ILE A 158 -1.85 9.97 3.94
CA ILE A 158 -1.81 10.22 2.50
C ILE A 158 -3.20 9.99 1.93
N ILE A 159 -3.62 10.85 1.01
CA ILE A 159 -4.77 10.60 0.13
C ILE A 159 -4.22 10.41 -1.29
N LEU A 160 -4.40 9.21 -1.83
CA LEU A 160 -4.11 8.89 -3.23
C LEU A 160 -5.30 9.33 -4.08
N VAL A 161 -5.03 10.12 -5.12
CA VAL A 161 -6.00 10.54 -6.13
C VAL A 161 -5.42 10.16 -7.49
N GLY A 162 -5.83 9.03 -8.06
CA GLY A 162 -5.20 8.64 -9.31
C GLY A 162 -5.86 7.53 -10.11
N GLY A 163 -5.19 7.15 -11.18
CA GLY A 163 -5.66 6.20 -12.18
C GLY A 163 -4.53 5.78 -13.11
N SER A 164 -4.78 4.82 -13.99
CA SER A 164 -3.75 4.29 -14.90
C SER A 164 -3.43 5.23 -16.07
N ASP A 165 -4.29 6.21 -16.34
CA ASP A 165 -4.14 7.20 -17.38
C ASP A 165 -4.64 8.58 -16.92
N LEU A 166 -4.56 9.58 -17.81
CA LEU A 166 -5.03 10.93 -17.52
C LEU A 166 -6.55 10.98 -17.24
N ALA A 167 -7.35 10.20 -17.94
CA ALA A 167 -8.81 10.20 -17.77
C ALA A 167 -9.21 9.64 -16.40
N GLY A 168 -8.51 8.61 -15.93
CA GLY A 168 -8.68 8.05 -14.59
C GLY A 168 -8.28 9.03 -13.50
N VAL A 169 -7.14 9.74 -13.65
CA VAL A 169 -6.73 10.77 -12.67
C VAL A 169 -7.71 11.95 -12.66
N GLU A 170 -8.26 12.32 -13.82
CA GLU A 170 -9.31 13.32 -13.93
C GLU A 170 -10.58 12.88 -13.19
N ALA A 171 -11.06 11.65 -13.40
CA ALA A 171 -12.21 11.10 -12.68
C ALA A 171 -11.97 11.02 -11.16
N ALA A 172 -10.79 10.57 -10.72
CA ALA A 172 -10.40 10.56 -9.31
C ALA A 172 -10.44 11.97 -8.70
N THR A 173 -10.03 12.98 -9.46
CA THR A 173 -10.02 14.38 -9.01
C THR A 173 -11.43 14.86 -8.73
N GLU A 174 -12.37 14.61 -9.64
CA GLU A 174 -13.77 14.99 -9.45
C GLU A 174 -14.40 14.28 -8.27
N LEU A 175 -14.18 12.97 -8.16
CA LEU A 175 -14.67 12.19 -7.04
C LEU A 175 -14.10 12.69 -5.71
N PHE A 176 -12.81 13.01 -5.66
CA PHE A 176 -12.22 13.55 -4.44
C PHE A 176 -12.80 14.91 -4.07
N ILE A 177 -13.03 15.80 -5.04
CA ILE A 177 -13.72 17.09 -4.80
C ILE A 177 -15.13 16.87 -4.24
N GLU A 178 -15.86 15.87 -4.75
CA GLU A 178 -17.16 15.48 -4.18
C GLU A 178 -17.01 15.03 -2.72
N LYS A 179 -16.04 14.16 -2.41
CA LYS A 179 -15.78 13.68 -1.05
C LYS A 179 -15.36 14.81 -0.10
N LEU A 180 -14.64 15.83 -0.58
CA LEU A 180 -14.33 17.03 0.21
C LEU A 180 -15.60 17.79 0.61
N SER A 181 -16.60 17.87 -0.27
CA SER A 181 -17.87 18.53 0.06
C SER A 181 -18.68 17.78 1.12
N GLN A 182 -18.46 16.47 1.24
CA GLN A 182 -19.07 15.56 2.21
C GLN A 182 -18.23 15.41 3.49
N GLY A 183 -17.02 15.98 3.51
CA GLY A 183 -16.09 15.93 4.63
C GLY A 183 -16.63 16.61 5.89
N GLU A 184 -16.04 16.25 7.03
CA GLU A 184 -16.35 16.89 8.31
C GLU A 184 -15.84 18.33 8.29
N ARG A 185 -16.75 19.25 8.63
CA ARG A 185 -16.49 20.69 8.61
C ARG A 185 -16.86 21.29 9.96
N ALA A 186 -15.94 22.08 10.49
CA ALA A 186 -16.15 22.96 11.63
C ALA A 186 -15.39 24.27 11.39
N GLU A 187 -15.56 25.25 12.28
CA GLU A 187 -14.82 26.50 12.18
C GLU A 187 -13.30 26.24 12.15
N GLY A 188 -12.64 26.65 11.07
CA GLY A 188 -11.21 26.42 10.87
C GLY A 188 -10.80 24.96 10.68
N ARG A 189 -11.72 24.03 10.39
CA ARG A 189 -11.42 22.60 10.18
C ARG A 189 -12.11 22.04 8.94
N LEU A 190 -11.35 21.29 8.14
CA LEU A 190 -11.85 20.40 7.11
C LEU A 190 -11.09 19.08 7.17
N ALA A 191 -11.82 17.99 7.34
CA ALA A 191 -11.26 16.64 7.38
C ALA A 191 -12.07 15.69 6.49
N VAL A 192 -11.39 14.68 5.98
CA VAL A 192 -12.04 13.50 5.38
C VAL A 192 -11.72 12.28 6.23
N GLY A 193 -12.71 11.41 6.40
CA GLY A 193 -12.51 10.13 7.07
C GLY A 193 -11.76 9.13 6.18
N TRP A 194 -12.02 7.85 6.43
CA TRP A 194 -11.47 6.78 5.61
C TRP A 194 -12.10 6.75 4.21
N LEU A 195 -11.25 6.79 3.17
CA LEU A 195 -11.65 6.73 1.76
C LEU A 195 -11.18 5.42 1.13
N LEU A 196 -12.11 4.72 0.48
CA LEU A 196 -11.86 3.56 -0.37
C LEU A 196 -12.78 3.59 -1.58
N GLU A 197 -12.58 4.58 -2.45
CA GLU A 197 -13.36 4.74 -3.67
C GLU A 197 -12.57 4.19 -4.85
N ILE A 198 -13.14 3.23 -5.57
CA ILE A 198 -12.46 2.54 -6.66
C ILE A 198 -13.47 2.26 -7.76
N GLU A 199 -13.12 2.66 -8.98
CA GLU A 199 -13.81 2.21 -10.17
C GLU A 199 -12.79 1.57 -11.11
N LEU A 200 -12.98 0.29 -11.40
CA LEU A 200 -12.13 -0.43 -12.34
C LEU A 200 -12.52 -0.09 -13.77
N SER A 201 -11.54 -0.16 -14.67
CA SER A 201 -11.83 -0.10 -16.11
C SER A 201 -12.89 -1.13 -16.49
N PRO A 202 -13.88 -0.79 -17.33
CA PRO A 202 -14.85 -1.76 -17.87
C PRO A 202 -14.19 -2.93 -18.63
N SER A 203 -12.93 -2.77 -19.03
CA SER A 203 -12.13 -3.81 -19.68
C SER A 203 -11.61 -4.88 -18.70
N ILE A 204 -11.58 -4.59 -17.40
CA ILE A 204 -11.15 -5.54 -16.37
C ILE A 204 -12.32 -6.47 -16.05
N ARG A 205 -12.12 -7.77 -16.29
CA ARG A 205 -13.03 -8.82 -15.83
C ARG A 205 -12.49 -9.41 -14.55
N LEU A 206 -13.24 -9.28 -13.47
CA LEU A 206 -12.93 -9.93 -12.22
C LEU A 206 -13.32 -11.41 -12.30
N PRO A 207 -12.45 -12.33 -11.84
CA PRO A 207 -12.83 -13.73 -11.68
C PRO A 207 -14.03 -13.88 -10.73
N GLU A 208 -14.94 -14.81 -11.03
CA GLU A 208 -16.09 -15.11 -10.16
C GLU A 208 -15.72 -16.10 -9.05
N LYS A 209 -14.77 -17.00 -9.33
CA LYS A 209 -14.37 -18.09 -8.46
C LYS A 209 -13.00 -17.84 -7.85
N LEU A 210 -12.80 -18.28 -6.60
CA LEU A 210 -11.58 -17.97 -5.84
C LEU A 210 -10.32 -18.64 -6.43
N GLU A 211 -10.52 -19.78 -7.09
CA GLU A 211 -9.49 -20.58 -7.73
C GLU A 211 -8.91 -19.88 -8.96
N ASP A 212 -9.74 -19.09 -9.64
CA ASP A 212 -9.40 -18.36 -10.87
C ASP A 212 -8.66 -17.03 -10.59
N PHE A 213 -8.45 -16.67 -9.31
CA PHE A 213 -7.63 -15.52 -8.95
C PHE A 213 -6.14 -15.85 -9.03
N GLU A 214 -5.58 -15.50 -10.17
CA GLU A 214 -4.15 -15.60 -10.43
C GLU A 214 -3.34 -14.60 -9.59
N THR A 215 -2.14 -15.03 -9.18
CA THR A 215 -1.15 -14.09 -8.62
C THR A 215 -0.75 -13.08 -9.71
N TRP A 216 -0.33 -11.89 -9.30
CA TRP A 216 0.18 -10.86 -10.23
C TRP A 216 1.33 -11.36 -11.12
N GLU A 217 2.10 -12.34 -10.62
CA GLU A 217 3.26 -12.97 -11.27
C GLU A 217 2.93 -14.31 -11.93
N ALA A 218 1.64 -14.66 -12.08
CA ALA A 218 1.24 -15.93 -12.69
C ALA A 218 1.88 -16.05 -14.08
N SER A 219 2.75 -17.05 -14.22
CA SER A 219 3.49 -17.32 -15.43
C SER A 219 3.03 -18.67 -15.99
N ALA A 220 3.07 -18.80 -17.31
CA ALA A 220 2.70 -20.02 -18.01
C ALA A 220 3.67 -21.15 -17.64
N GLY A 221 3.39 -21.87 -16.55
CA GLY A 221 4.21 -22.98 -16.04
C GLY A 221 4.13 -23.20 -14.53
N TYR A 222 3.64 -22.25 -13.75
CA TYR A 222 3.48 -22.35 -12.29
C TYR A 222 2.02 -22.08 -11.90
N GLY A 223 1.47 -22.86 -10.97
CA GLY A 223 0.11 -22.66 -10.46
C GLY A 223 -0.01 -21.45 -9.54
N SER A 224 -1.24 -20.97 -9.35
CA SER A 224 -1.56 -19.75 -8.57
C SER A 224 -2.08 -20.06 -7.15
N ILE A 225 -1.68 -21.18 -6.54
CA ILE A 225 -2.13 -21.61 -5.20
C ILE A 225 -0.92 -22.08 -4.38
N GLY A 226 -0.82 -21.66 -3.11
CA GLY A 226 0.21 -22.12 -2.16
C GLY A 226 1.59 -21.47 -2.30
N TYR A 227 1.82 -20.67 -3.34
CA TYR A 227 3.06 -19.94 -3.57
C TYR A 227 3.05 -18.59 -2.83
N PHE A 228 4.10 -18.27 -2.07
CA PHE A 228 4.29 -17.01 -1.33
C PHE A 228 3.09 -16.51 -0.49
N GLY A 229 2.35 -17.42 0.13
CA GLY A 229 1.21 -17.05 0.98
C GLY A 229 -0.04 -16.63 0.20
N TRP A 230 -0.13 -16.94 -1.10
CA TRP A 230 -1.32 -16.75 -1.91
C TRP A 230 -2.36 -17.86 -1.67
N ASN A 231 -3.11 -17.70 -0.58
CA ASN A 231 -4.17 -18.61 -0.13
C ASN A 231 -5.55 -17.93 -0.24
N SER A 232 -6.60 -18.66 0.11
CA SER A 232 -7.99 -18.18 0.09
C SER A 232 -8.17 -16.84 0.81
N ILE A 233 -7.56 -16.68 2.00
CA ILE A 233 -7.63 -15.45 2.79
C ILE A 233 -6.92 -14.29 2.08
N SER A 234 -5.67 -14.48 1.66
CA SER A 234 -4.88 -13.41 1.02
C SER A 234 -5.48 -12.98 -0.32
N LYS A 235 -6.06 -13.92 -1.09
CA LYS A 235 -6.80 -13.63 -2.31
C LYS A 235 -8.00 -12.72 -2.03
N ARG A 236 -8.77 -13.01 -0.97
CA ARG A 236 -9.88 -12.15 -0.54
C ARG A 236 -9.37 -10.78 -0.08
N MET A 237 -8.25 -10.70 0.64
CA MET A 237 -7.64 -9.41 1.03
C MET A 237 -7.24 -8.57 -0.19
N ALA A 238 -6.55 -9.19 -1.16
CA ALA A 238 -6.16 -8.53 -2.39
C ALA A 238 -7.38 -8.03 -3.17
N MET A 239 -8.45 -8.84 -3.22
CA MET A 239 -9.67 -8.45 -3.90
C MET A 239 -10.42 -7.31 -3.24
N TYR A 240 -10.49 -7.30 -1.91
CA TYR A 240 -11.03 -6.15 -1.20
C TYR A 240 -10.20 -4.90 -1.48
N TYR A 241 -8.88 -5.02 -1.45
CA TYR A 241 -7.99 -3.92 -1.78
C TYR A 241 -8.17 -3.42 -3.22
N MET A 242 -8.38 -4.29 -4.21
CA MET A 242 -8.48 -3.90 -5.62
C MET A 242 -9.88 -3.43 -6.04
N THR A 243 -10.92 -3.80 -5.31
CA THR A 243 -12.32 -3.55 -5.74
C THR A 243 -13.11 -2.71 -4.76
N GLY A 244 -12.71 -2.72 -3.49
CA GLY A 244 -13.49 -2.10 -2.42
C GLY A 244 -14.75 -2.87 -2.06
N ASP A 245 -15.03 -4.02 -2.70
CA ASP A 245 -16.25 -4.78 -2.45
C ASP A 245 -16.22 -5.41 -1.03
N PRO A 246 -17.12 -4.96 -0.13
CA PRO A 246 -17.15 -5.42 1.26
C PRO A 246 -17.45 -6.92 1.41
N PHE A 247 -17.95 -7.59 0.37
CA PHE A 247 -18.05 -9.06 0.36
C PHE A 247 -16.70 -9.70 0.66
N HIS A 248 -15.64 -9.27 -0.03
CA HIS A 248 -14.30 -9.81 0.17
C HIS A 248 -13.78 -9.55 1.59
N ALA A 249 -14.05 -8.39 2.18
CA ALA A 249 -13.66 -8.09 3.56
C ALA A 249 -14.37 -9.01 4.58
N ARG A 250 -15.67 -9.28 4.39
CA ARG A 250 -16.41 -10.23 5.24
C ARG A 250 -15.85 -11.65 5.11
N GLU A 251 -15.49 -12.05 3.90
CA GLU A 251 -14.89 -13.36 3.64
C GLU A 251 -13.51 -13.50 4.29
N VAL A 252 -12.69 -12.45 4.32
CA VAL A 252 -11.43 -12.46 5.07
C VAL A 252 -11.68 -12.79 6.55
N VAL A 253 -12.65 -12.12 7.19
CA VAL A 253 -12.97 -12.36 8.60
C VAL A 253 -13.48 -13.79 8.80
N ARG A 254 -14.39 -14.26 7.95
CA ARG A 254 -14.94 -15.62 8.03
C ARG A 254 -13.86 -16.69 7.90
N LEU A 255 -12.94 -16.53 6.96
CA LEU A 255 -11.88 -17.51 6.71
C LEU A 255 -10.75 -17.42 7.75
N ALA A 256 -10.46 -16.23 8.29
CA ALA A 256 -9.48 -16.05 9.36
C ALA A 256 -9.94 -16.58 10.73
N PHE A 257 -11.26 -16.60 10.96
CA PHE A 257 -11.88 -17.16 12.16
C PHE A 257 -12.90 -18.27 11.78
N PRO A 258 -12.41 -19.41 11.25
CA PRO A 258 -13.26 -20.32 10.49
C PRO A 258 -14.12 -21.24 11.38
N ASP A 259 -15.39 -21.38 10.98
CA ASP A 259 -16.25 -22.48 11.41
C ASP A 259 -15.93 -23.78 10.64
N GLU A 260 -16.66 -24.87 10.91
CA GLU A 260 -16.41 -26.17 10.25
C GLU A 260 -16.59 -26.12 8.73
N GLN A 261 -17.50 -25.28 8.23
CA GLN A 261 -17.70 -25.10 6.80
C GLN A 261 -16.52 -24.35 6.17
N ALA A 262 -16.10 -23.26 6.79
CA ALA A 262 -14.95 -22.47 6.35
C ALA A 262 -13.64 -23.28 6.39
N LYS A 263 -13.45 -24.14 7.39
CA LYS A 263 -12.30 -25.07 7.44
C LYS A 263 -12.30 -26.03 6.24
N ALA A 264 -13.44 -26.63 5.93
CA ALA A 264 -13.56 -27.54 4.78
C ALA A 264 -13.28 -26.82 3.45
N GLU A 265 -13.75 -25.57 3.31
CA GLU A 265 -13.48 -24.73 2.14
C GLU A 265 -12.00 -24.37 2.02
N ILE A 266 -11.36 -23.94 3.10
CA ILE A 266 -9.92 -23.66 3.13
C ILE A 266 -9.13 -24.90 2.71
N SER A 267 -9.41 -26.06 3.29
CA SER A 267 -8.75 -27.32 2.89
C SER A 267 -9.00 -27.68 1.41
N ALA A 268 -10.20 -27.40 0.88
CA ALA A 268 -10.50 -27.68 -0.52
C ALA A 268 -9.76 -26.74 -1.50
N ILE A 269 -9.61 -25.46 -1.14
CA ILE A 269 -9.02 -24.42 -2.01
C ILE A 269 -7.51 -24.39 -1.87
N ASP A 270 -7.00 -24.45 -0.64
CA ASP A 270 -5.59 -24.18 -0.32
C ASP A 270 -4.72 -25.44 -0.25
N GLY A 271 -5.33 -26.62 -0.03
CA GLY A 271 -4.65 -27.92 0.06
C GLY A 271 -4.29 -28.33 1.48
#